data_AF-A0A7X9HMF6-F1
#
_entry.id   AF-A0A7X9HMF6-F1
#
_cell.length_a   1.000
_cell.length_b   1.000
_cell.length_c   1.000
_cell.angle_alpha   90.00
_cell.angle_beta   90.00
_cell.angle_gamma   90.00
#
_symmetry.space_group_name_H-M   'P 1'
#
loop_
_entity.id
_entity.type
_entity.pdbx_description
1 polymer ?
#
loop_
_entity_poly.entity_id
_entity_poly.type
_entity_poly.pdbx_seq_one_letter_code
_entity_poly.pdbx_strand_id
1 'polypeptide(L)'
;MLCFASMADPRPANPARLLMFQLLPILAFLLVDALVEDPAWAIGAALLLVGAQAALDIRRTRRLDPLVLVDVLLIGGLAAGSLLTDDERFFKLKPAILEGLMVPYLAFLALAPARIIEGYFRRALGGLEFPAAALPLLRRLLLWMAALVLVHAGLVVVAALHASRAAWGWISGPGFYALLLPLVVWVLIQRRRLRRAARPTRLRAGSPPPARP
;
A
#
# COMPACT_ATOMS: atom_id res chain seq x y z
N MET A 1 8.62 29.38 -7.95
CA MET A 1 9.98 29.33 -8.52
C MET A 1 10.81 28.42 -7.64
N LEU A 2 11.03 27.16 -8.03
CA LEU A 2 12.22 26.38 -7.69
C LEU A 2 12.34 25.33 -8.80
N CYS A 3 13.35 25.57 -9.62
CA CYS A 3 13.76 24.76 -10.75
C CYS A 3 14.38 23.46 -10.20
N PHE A 4 13.75 22.31 -10.42
CA PHE A 4 14.41 21.01 -10.30
C PHE A 4 14.49 20.40 -11.69
N ALA A 5 15.48 20.89 -12.43
CA ALA A 5 15.92 20.30 -13.67
C ALA A 5 16.49 18.90 -13.42
N SER A 6 15.98 17.96 -14.20
CA SER A 6 16.75 17.05 -15.05
C SER A 6 17.70 16.00 -14.41
N MET A 7 17.33 14.75 -14.70
CA MET A 7 18.18 13.57 -14.94
C MET A 7 18.94 12.93 -13.76
N ALA A 8 18.38 11.81 -13.29
CA ALA A 8 19.15 10.65 -12.83
C ALA A 8 18.41 9.37 -13.27
N ASP A 9 19.01 8.69 -14.26
CA ASP A 9 18.80 7.30 -14.73
C ASP A 9 17.36 6.81 -15.04
N PRO A 10 16.96 6.68 -16.32
CA PRO A 10 15.68 6.11 -16.72
C PRO A 10 15.76 4.58 -16.88
N ARG A 11 16.65 3.88 -16.19
CA ARG A 11 16.54 2.42 -16.12
C ARG A 11 15.29 2.10 -15.31
N PRO A 12 14.25 1.48 -15.89
CA PRO A 12 13.19 0.92 -15.08
C PRO A 12 13.86 -0.10 -14.19
N ALA A 13 14.02 0.23 -12.90
CA ALA A 13 14.50 -0.71 -11.94
C ALA A 13 13.61 -1.94 -12.08
N ASN A 14 14.21 -3.09 -12.41
CA ASN A 14 13.45 -4.30 -12.70
C ASN A 14 12.46 -4.49 -11.53
N PRO A 15 11.14 -4.42 -11.75
CA PRO A 15 10.17 -4.34 -10.67
C PRO A 15 10.31 -5.53 -9.70
N ALA A 16 10.76 -6.68 -10.21
CA ALA A 16 11.13 -7.84 -9.41
C ALA A 16 12.23 -7.56 -8.38
N ARG A 17 13.28 -6.81 -8.76
CA ARG A 17 14.39 -6.47 -7.86
C ARG A 17 13.96 -5.49 -6.76
N LEU A 18 13.06 -4.56 -7.06
CA LEU A 18 12.47 -3.68 -6.03
C LEU A 18 11.66 -4.49 -5.02
N LEU A 19 10.78 -5.37 -5.51
CA LEU A 19 9.94 -6.21 -4.67
C LEU A 19 10.79 -7.16 -3.79
N MET A 20 11.80 -7.81 -4.37
CA MET A 20 12.69 -8.69 -3.61
C MET A 20 13.47 -7.94 -2.53
N PHE A 21 13.91 -6.72 -2.81
CA PHE A 21 14.58 -5.89 -1.81
C PHE A 21 13.62 -5.52 -0.67
N GLN A 22 12.36 -5.23 -0.97
CA GLN A 22 11.35 -4.88 0.03
C GLN A 22 10.85 -6.07 0.87
N LEU A 23 10.90 -7.29 0.32
CA LEU A 23 10.57 -8.53 1.03
C LEU A 23 11.68 -9.03 1.97
N LEU A 24 12.92 -8.62 1.73
CA LEU A 24 14.10 -9.17 2.43
C LEU A 24 14.02 -9.07 3.96
N PRO A 25 13.59 -7.92 4.55
CA PRO A 25 13.46 -7.83 6.00
C PRO A 25 12.38 -8.72 6.59
N ILE A 26 11.27 -8.90 5.86
CA ILE A 26 10.15 -9.76 6.28
C ILE A 26 10.58 -11.21 6.26
N LEU A 27 11.31 -11.63 5.22
CA LEU A 27 11.82 -13.00 5.12
C LEU A 27 12.85 -13.29 6.21
N ALA A 28 13.73 -12.34 6.51
CA ALA A 28 14.71 -12.52 7.58
C ALA A 28 14.06 -12.57 8.97
N PHE A 29 13.07 -11.71 9.24
CA PHE A 29 12.27 -11.80 10.46
C PHE A 29 11.66 -13.20 10.62
N LEU A 30 10.95 -13.66 9.59
CA LEU A 30 10.25 -14.94 9.62
C LEU A 30 11.22 -16.12 9.81
N LEU A 31 12.36 -16.07 9.13
CA LEU A 31 13.37 -17.13 9.22
C LEU A 31 14.00 -17.20 10.62
N VAL A 32 14.29 -16.05 11.22
CA VAL A 32 14.89 -16.00 12.57
C VAL A 32 13.87 -16.35 13.64
N ASP A 33 12.64 -15.86 13.54
CA ASP A 33 11.54 -16.23 14.45
C ASP A 33 11.28 -17.75 14.43
N ALA A 34 11.33 -18.37 13.25
CA ALA A 34 11.14 -19.81 13.09
C ALA A 34 12.31 -20.67 13.60
N LEU A 35 13.53 -20.12 13.72
CA LEU A 35 14.72 -20.87 14.11
C LEU A 35 15.11 -20.65 15.57
N VAL A 36 14.87 -19.46 16.10
CA VAL A 36 15.43 -19.03 17.39
C VAL A 36 14.35 -19.01 18.49
N GLU A 37 13.06 -19.05 18.13
CA GLU A 37 11.89 -18.99 19.04
C GLU A 37 11.86 -17.79 20.02
N ASP A 38 12.91 -16.98 20.06
CA ASP A 38 13.04 -15.75 20.81
C ASP A 38 12.71 -14.54 19.92
N PRO A 39 11.63 -13.79 20.22
CA PRO A 39 11.22 -12.61 19.47
C PRO A 39 12.30 -11.53 19.39
N ALA A 40 13.18 -11.42 20.39
CA ALA A 40 14.20 -10.36 20.44
C ALA A 40 15.19 -10.50 19.27
N TRP A 41 15.60 -11.73 18.95
CA TRP A 41 16.51 -12.02 17.84
C TRP A 41 15.85 -11.79 16.48
N ALA A 42 14.59 -12.18 16.33
CA ALA A 42 13.84 -11.95 15.10
C ALA A 42 13.66 -10.46 14.80
N ILE A 43 13.28 -9.69 15.83
CA ILE A 43 13.15 -8.23 15.74
C ILE A 43 14.51 -7.59 15.45
N GLY A 44 15.57 -8.03 16.13
CA GLY A 44 16.94 -7.52 15.92
C GLY A 44 17.44 -7.74 14.50
N ALA A 45 17.24 -8.93 13.93
CA ALA A 45 17.63 -9.26 12.56
C ALA A 45 16.86 -8.42 11.52
N ALA A 46 15.56 -8.26 11.71
CA ALA A 46 14.71 -7.44 10.85
C ALA A 46 15.15 -5.96 10.87
N LEU A 47 15.37 -5.40 12.06
CA LEU A 47 15.81 -4.02 12.24
C LEU A 47 17.20 -3.77 11.63
N LEU A 48 18.13 -4.71 11.82
CA LEU A 48 19.47 -4.62 11.24
C LEU A 48 19.40 -4.56 9.70
N LEU A 49 18.57 -5.41 9.09
CA LEU A 49 18.38 -5.43 7.64
C LEU A 49 17.70 -4.17 7.13
N VAL A 50 16.62 -3.70 7.78
CA VAL A 50 15.97 -2.43 7.43
C VAL A 50 16.94 -1.27 7.54
N GLY A 51 17.73 -1.21 8.63
CA GLY A 51 18.73 -0.18 8.85
C GLY A 51 19.83 -0.20 7.79
N ALA A 52 20.35 -1.38 7.44
CA ALA A 52 21.33 -1.55 6.38
C ALA A 52 20.76 -1.13 5.01
N GLN A 53 19.52 -1.49 4.71
CA GLN A 53 18.85 -1.08 3.48
C GLN A 53 18.65 0.43 3.41
N ALA A 54 18.14 1.04 4.48
CA ALA A 54 17.98 2.49 4.57
C ALA A 54 19.32 3.22 4.42
N ALA A 55 20.38 2.74 5.07
CA ALA A 55 21.72 3.32 4.96
C ALA A 55 22.29 3.22 3.54
N LEU A 56 22.09 2.09 2.86
CA LEU A 56 22.49 1.91 1.46
C LEU A 56 21.70 2.81 0.52
N ASP A 57 20.40 3.00 0.77
CA ASP A 57 19.55 3.86 -0.03
C ASP A 57 19.95 5.32 0.14
N ILE A 58 20.09 5.80 1.39
CA ILE A 58 20.59 7.15 1.70
C ILE A 58 21.93 7.42 1.03
N ARG A 59 22.85 6.44 1.06
CA ARG A 59 24.17 6.55 0.42
C ARG A 59 24.09 6.66 -1.11
N ARG A 60 23.08 6.03 -1.74
CA ARG A 60 22.91 6.01 -3.20
C ARG A 60 22.13 7.23 -3.71
N THR A 61 21.00 7.56 -3.09
CA THR A 61 20.08 8.59 -3.57
C THR A 61 20.35 9.98 -2.99
N ARG A 62 21.13 10.09 -1.90
CA ARG A 62 21.39 11.35 -1.15
C ARG A 62 20.13 12.17 -0.84
N ARG A 63 18.97 11.53 -0.82
CA ARG A 63 17.67 12.15 -0.57
C ARG A 63 17.01 11.39 0.55
N LEU A 64 16.69 12.12 1.60
CA LEU A 64 15.81 11.63 2.65
C LEU A 64 14.39 12.01 2.26
N ASP A 65 13.56 11.02 1.99
CA ASP A 65 12.13 11.24 1.84
C ASP A 65 11.54 11.47 3.25
N PRO A 66 10.91 12.62 3.54
CA PRO A 66 10.28 12.88 4.83
C PRO A 66 9.28 11.81 5.23
N LEU A 67 8.59 11.18 4.27
CA LEU A 67 7.64 10.11 4.56
C LEU A 67 8.34 8.85 5.08
N VAL A 68 9.47 8.48 4.46
CA VAL A 68 10.31 7.35 4.91
C VAL A 68 10.90 7.63 6.29
N LEU A 69 11.30 8.88 6.56
CA LEU A 69 11.80 9.26 7.88
C LEU A 69 10.71 9.13 8.95
N VAL A 70 9.49 9.59 8.65
CA VAL A 70 8.33 9.42 9.55
C VAL A 70 8.05 7.93 9.79
N ASP A 71 8.08 7.09 8.76
CA ASP A 71 7.87 5.65 8.89
C ASP A 71 8.95 5.00 9.76
N VAL A 72 10.23 5.32 9.54
CA VAL A 72 11.34 4.81 10.35
C VAL A 72 11.22 5.26 11.81
N LEU A 73 10.85 6.52 12.04
CA LEU A 73 10.72 7.09 13.38
C LEU A 73 9.51 6.52 14.12
N LEU A 74 8.41 6.28 13.41
CA LEU A 74 7.21 5.65 13.94
C LEU A 74 7.45 4.17 14.26
N ILE A 75 8.05 3.40 13.36
CA ILE A 75 8.39 2.00 13.58
C ILE A 75 9.43 1.87 14.70
N GLY A 76 10.48 2.69 14.67
CA GLY A 76 11.53 2.73 15.68
C GLY A 76 10.99 3.12 17.06
N GLY A 77 10.13 4.14 17.13
CA GLY A 77 9.46 4.57 18.36
C GLY A 77 8.55 3.50 18.93
N LEU A 78 7.76 2.82 18.09
CA LEU A 78 6.92 1.70 18.49
C LEU A 78 7.76 0.48 18.92
N ALA A 79 8.88 0.21 18.27
CA ALA A 79 9.82 -0.84 18.67
C ALA A 79 10.45 -0.56 20.03
N ALA A 80 10.95 0.67 20.25
CA ALA A 80 11.52 1.10 21.51
C ALA A 80 10.48 1.08 22.64
N GLY A 81 9.28 1.61 22.41
CA GLY A 81 8.20 1.58 23.39
C GLY A 81 7.80 0.15 23.80
N SER A 82 7.82 -0.78 22.85
CA SER A 82 7.54 -2.20 23.10
C SER A 82 8.62 -2.88 23.96
N LEU A 83 9.89 -2.55 23.76
CA LEU A 83 11.00 -3.08 24.57
C LEU A 83 10.98 -2.51 25.99
N LEU A 84 10.52 -1.27 26.17
CA LEU A 84 10.46 -0.61 27.47
C LEU A 84 9.28 -1.07 28.33
N THR A 85 8.17 -1.48 27.70
CA THR A 85 6.94 -1.86 28.42
C THR A 85 6.85 -3.36 28.71
N ASP A 86 7.65 -4.19 28.02
CA ASP A 86 7.62 -5.66 28.11
C ASP A 86 6.21 -6.27 27.96
N ASP A 87 5.27 -5.50 27.40
CA ASP A 87 3.87 -5.85 27.27
C ASP A 87 3.58 -6.28 25.82
N GLU A 88 3.21 -7.55 25.67
CA GLU A 88 2.86 -8.15 24.39
C GLU A 88 1.70 -7.40 23.69
N ARG A 89 0.80 -6.77 24.44
CA ARG A 89 -0.34 -6.01 23.88
C ARG A 89 0.14 -4.80 23.10
N PHE A 90 1.17 -4.09 23.58
CA PHE A 90 1.73 -2.95 22.87
C PHE A 90 2.38 -3.37 21.56
N PHE A 91 3.03 -4.55 21.55
CA PHE A 91 3.52 -5.16 20.32
C PHE A 91 2.38 -5.45 19.33
N LYS A 92 1.30 -6.05 19.82
CA LYS A 92 0.13 -6.43 19.01
C LYS A 92 -0.65 -5.23 18.45
N LEU A 93 -0.61 -4.07 19.13
CA LEU A 93 -1.38 -2.89 18.74
C LEU A 93 -0.74 -2.07 17.60
N LYS A 94 0.55 -2.28 17.31
CA LYS A 94 1.30 -1.52 16.29
C LYS A 94 0.61 -1.45 14.93
N PRO A 95 0.11 -2.56 14.34
CA PRO A 95 -0.54 -2.49 13.03
C PRO A 95 -1.81 -1.63 13.06
N ALA A 96 -2.59 -1.73 14.15
CA ALA A 96 -3.79 -0.90 14.31
C ALA A 96 -3.47 0.60 14.44
N ILE A 97 -2.35 0.97 15.07
CA ILE A 97 -1.90 2.37 15.14
C ILE A 97 -1.55 2.90 13.74
N LEU A 98 -0.79 2.13 12.97
CA LEU A 98 -0.42 2.49 11.60
C LEU A 98 -1.64 2.62 10.68
N GLU A 99 -2.56 1.66 10.78
CA GLU A 99 -3.81 1.69 10.03
C GLU A 99 -4.72 2.85 10.46
N GLY A 100 -4.78 3.13 11.77
CA GLY A 100 -5.51 4.26 12.33
C GLY A 100 -5.00 5.61 11.81
N LEU A 101 -3.70 5.74 11.53
CA LEU A 101 -3.12 6.90 10.84
C LEU A 101 -3.42 6.90 9.33
N MET A 102 -3.47 5.73 8.70
CA MET A 102 -3.73 5.58 7.27
C MET A 102 -5.19 5.91 6.90
N VAL A 103 -6.16 5.59 7.76
CA VAL A 103 -7.59 5.87 7.53
C VAL A 103 -7.86 7.36 7.26
N PRO A 104 -7.48 8.33 8.13
CA PRO A 104 -7.72 9.74 7.87
C PRO A 104 -6.92 10.23 6.65
N TYR A 105 -5.75 9.66 6.36
CA TYR A 105 -5.00 9.96 5.14
C TYR A 105 -5.77 9.57 3.87
N LEU A 106 -6.31 8.34 3.82
CA LEU A 106 -7.11 7.85 2.70
C LEU A 106 -8.42 8.63 2.55
N ALA A 107 -9.10 8.91 3.67
CA ALA A 107 -10.32 9.72 3.68
C ALA A 107 -10.05 11.14 3.19
N PHE A 108 -8.97 11.77 3.66
CA PHE A 108 -8.52 13.07 3.18
C PHE A 108 -8.29 13.04 1.67
N LEU A 109 -7.54 12.05 1.17
CA LEU A 109 -7.26 11.94 -0.26
C LEU A 109 -8.54 11.73 -1.09
N ALA A 110 -9.52 10.98 -0.56
CA ALA A 110 -10.79 10.78 -1.24
C ALA A 110 -11.66 12.04 -1.33
N LEU A 111 -11.64 12.85 -0.27
CA LEU A 111 -12.43 14.09 -0.14
C LEU A 111 -11.71 15.33 -0.68
N ALA A 112 -10.40 15.22 -0.96
CA ALA A 112 -9.59 16.32 -1.44
C ALA A 112 -10.11 16.90 -2.77
N PRO A 113 -9.92 18.21 -3.01
CA PRO A 113 -10.17 18.83 -4.31
C PRO A 113 -9.47 18.09 -5.45
N ALA A 114 -10.11 18.03 -6.62
CA ALA A 114 -9.59 17.31 -7.80
C ALA A 114 -8.13 17.68 -8.13
N ARG A 115 -7.80 18.97 -8.06
CA ARG A 115 -6.43 19.50 -8.25
C ARG A 115 -5.36 18.83 -7.37
N ILE A 116 -5.70 18.46 -6.13
CA ILE A 116 -4.76 17.83 -5.19
C ILE A 116 -4.53 16.38 -5.60
N ILE A 117 -5.63 15.65 -5.84
CA ILE A 117 -5.60 14.23 -6.23
C ILE A 117 -4.87 14.08 -7.57
N GLU A 118 -5.27 14.86 -8.58
CA GLU A 118 -4.63 14.86 -9.89
C GLU A 118 -3.16 15.25 -9.80
N GLY A 119 -2.80 16.23 -8.97
CA GLY A 119 -1.41 16.61 -8.74
C GLY A 119 -0.60 15.49 -8.10
N TYR A 120 -1.17 14.77 -7.13
CA TYR A 120 -0.56 13.60 -6.50
C TYR A 120 -0.33 12.47 -7.52
N PHE A 121 -1.38 12.07 -8.24
CA PHE A 121 -1.28 10.97 -9.20
C PHE A 121 -0.43 11.30 -10.42
N ARG A 122 -0.42 12.55 -10.89
CA ARG A 122 0.47 12.99 -11.97
C ARG A 122 1.93 12.84 -11.60
N ARG A 123 2.30 13.16 -10.35
CA ARG A 123 3.65 12.92 -9.84
C ARG A 123 3.94 11.42 -9.74
N ALA A 124 2.99 10.64 -9.21
CA ALA A 124 3.14 9.20 -9.05
C ALA A 124 3.26 8.44 -10.38
N LEU A 125 2.57 8.91 -11.43
CA LEU A 125 2.59 8.33 -12.78
C LEU A 125 3.72 8.89 -13.66
N GLY A 126 4.69 9.62 -13.09
CA GLY A 126 5.83 10.14 -13.85
C GLY A 126 5.44 11.19 -14.91
N GLY A 127 4.40 11.99 -14.66
CA GLY A 127 3.95 13.05 -15.55
C GLY A 127 2.83 12.69 -16.51
N LEU A 128 2.39 11.42 -16.54
CA LEU A 128 1.21 11.03 -17.34
C LEU A 128 -0.06 11.74 -16.83
N GLU A 129 -0.91 12.15 -17.76
CA GLU A 129 -2.18 12.78 -17.42
C GLU A 129 -3.14 11.79 -16.75
N PHE A 130 -3.72 12.22 -15.63
CA PHE A 130 -4.73 11.44 -14.95
C PHE A 130 -6.09 11.65 -15.63
N PRO A 131 -6.74 10.59 -16.15
CA PRO A 131 -8.00 10.75 -16.87
C PRO A 131 -9.10 11.21 -15.92
N ALA A 132 -9.68 12.39 -16.19
CA ALA A 132 -10.74 12.97 -15.36
C ALA A 132 -11.95 12.02 -15.16
N ALA A 133 -12.26 11.21 -16.17
CA ALA A 133 -13.32 10.20 -16.11
C ALA A 133 -13.09 9.11 -15.04
N ALA A 134 -11.84 8.89 -14.60
CA ALA A 134 -11.50 7.92 -13.56
C ALA A 134 -11.64 8.49 -12.14
N LEU A 135 -11.74 9.81 -11.98
CA LEU A 135 -11.72 10.47 -10.67
C LEU A 135 -12.86 10.03 -9.74
N PRO A 136 -14.13 9.91 -10.18
CA PRO A 136 -15.21 9.45 -9.30
C PRO A 136 -15.01 8.01 -8.82
N LEU A 137 -14.52 7.12 -9.69
CA LEU A 137 -14.23 5.74 -9.33
C LEU A 137 -13.07 5.67 -8.32
N LEU A 138 -12.01 6.45 -8.55
CA LEU A 138 -10.86 6.53 -7.65
C LEU A 138 -11.28 7.02 -6.25
N ARG A 139 -12.08 8.08 -6.15
CA ARG A 139 -12.58 8.56 -4.85
C ARG A 139 -13.38 7.51 -4.12
N ARG A 140 -14.26 6.80 -4.83
CA ARG A 140 -15.04 5.69 -4.26
C ARG A 140 -14.14 4.55 -3.80
N LEU A 141 -13.07 4.24 -4.53
CA LEU A 141 -12.07 3.25 -4.14
C LEU A 141 -11.32 3.66 -2.87
N LEU A 142 -10.88 4.92 -2.79
CA LEU A 142 -10.20 5.45 -1.61
C LEU A 142 -11.11 5.41 -0.36
N LEU A 143 -12.40 5.74 -0.50
CA LEU A 143 -13.37 5.63 0.59
C LEU A 143 -13.61 4.18 1.01
N TRP A 144 -13.79 3.26 0.05
CA TRP A 144 -13.88 1.82 0.36
C TRP A 144 -12.62 1.31 1.04
N MET A 145 -11.46 1.83 0.65
CA MET A 145 -10.20 1.45 1.25
C MET A 145 -10.06 1.99 2.67
N ALA A 146 -10.43 3.24 2.91
CA ALA A 146 -10.47 3.81 4.26
C ALA A 146 -11.42 3.01 5.17
N ALA A 147 -12.60 2.64 4.68
CA ALA A 147 -13.56 1.83 5.44
C ALA A 147 -13.02 0.43 5.75
N LEU A 148 -12.41 -0.25 4.77
CA LEU A 148 -11.83 -1.57 4.96
C LEU A 148 -10.67 -1.55 5.96
N VAL A 149 -9.76 -0.59 5.82
CA VAL A 149 -8.63 -0.41 6.75
C VAL A 149 -9.15 -0.08 8.15
N LEU A 150 -10.22 0.72 8.28
CA LEU A 150 -10.83 0.99 9.58
C LEU A 150 -11.42 -0.27 10.23
N VAL A 151 -12.15 -1.08 9.45
CA VAL A 151 -12.69 -2.36 9.93
C VAL A 151 -11.56 -3.29 10.36
N HIS A 152 -10.51 -3.40 9.53
CA HIS A 152 -9.36 -4.24 9.85
C HIS A 152 -8.62 -3.76 11.10
N ALA A 153 -8.36 -2.45 11.24
CA ALA A 153 -7.76 -1.88 12.43
C ALA A 153 -8.57 -2.23 13.68
N GLY A 154 -9.90 -2.14 13.61
CA GLY A 154 -10.79 -2.56 14.69
C GLY A 154 -10.66 -4.05 15.03
N LEU A 155 -10.58 -4.93 14.01
CA LEU A 155 -10.34 -6.37 14.20
C LEU A 155 -8.97 -6.63 14.83
N VAL A 156 -7.93 -5.89 14.43
CA VAL A 156 -6.58 -6.00 15.00
C VAL A 156 -6.58 -5.55 16.47
N VAL A 157 -7.27 -4.46 16.83
CA VAL A 157 -7.40 -4.04 18.24
C VAL A 157 -8.09 -5.13 19.06
N VAL A 158 -9.20 -5.67 18.57
CA VAL A 158 -9.94 -6.74 19.28
C VAL A 158 -9.04 -7.97 19.45
N ALA A 159 -8.32 -8.37 18.39
CA ALA A 159 -7.40 -9.50 18.42
C ALA A 159 -6.20 -9.25 19.34
N ALA A 160 -5.66 -8.04 19.37
CA ALA A 160 -4.55 -7.66 20.24
C ALA A 160 -4.90 -7.80 21.73
N LEU A 161 -6.16 -7.52 22.08
CA LEU A 161 -6.65 -7.55 23.45
C LEU A 161 -7.14 -8.95 23.90
N HIS A 162 -7.69 -9.75 22.98
CA HIS A 162 -8.42 -10.98 23.35
C HIS A 162 -7.94 -12.26 22.67
N ALA A 163 -7.12 -12.18 21.61
CA ALA A 163 -6.73 -13.36 20.83
C ALA A 163 -5.32 -13.86 21.18
N SER A 164 -5.07 -15.14 20.86
CA SER A 164 -3.73 -15.73 20.93
C SER A 164 -2.80 -15.06 19.92
N ARG A 165 -1.48 -15.14 20.15
CA ARG A 165 -0.46 -14.57 19.24
C ARG A 165 -0.61 -15.08 17.81
N ALA A 166 -0.90 -16.37 17.63
CA ALA A 166 -1.12 -16.95 16.31
C ALA A 166 -2.37 -16.40 15.62
N ALA A 167 -3.50 -16.30 16.34
CA ALA A 167 -4.73 -15.74 15.79
C ALA A 167 -4.58 -14.25 15.46
N TRP A 168 -3.94 -13.48 16.34
CA TRP A 168 -3.59 -12.08 16.07
C TRP A 168 -2.71 -11.95 14.83
N GLY A 169 -1.62 -12.71 14.72
CA GLY A 169 -0.70 -12.64 13.59
C GLY A 169 -1.37 -13.01 12.26
N TRP A 170 -2.33 -13.94 12.29
CA TRP A 170 -3.14 -14.26 11.12
C TRP A 170 -4.08 -13.11 10.74
N ILE A 171 -4.77 -12.50 11.72
CA ILE A 171 -5.68 -11.38 11.49
C ILE A 171 -4.91 -10.18 10.97
N SER A 172 -3.86 -9.73 11.65
CA SER A 172 -3.11 -8.52 11.33
C SER A 172 -2.25 -8.62 10.07
N GLY A 173 -1.95 -9.83 9.60
CA GLY A 173 -1.17 -10.08 8.39
C GLY A 173 -2.04 -10.60 7.25
N PRO A 174 -2.09 -11.93 7.02
CA PRO A 174 -2.91 -12.55 5.96
C PRO A 174 -4.38 -12.11 5.93
N GLY A 175 -4.99 -11.88 7.08
CA GLY A 175 -6.39 -11.50 7.25
C GLY A 175 -6.75 -10.18 6.57
N PHE A 176 -5.81 -9.23 6.51
CA PHE A 176 -5.99 -7.98 5.75
C PHE A 176 -6.27 -8.26 4.26
N TYR A 177 -5.49 -9.15 3.65
CA TYR A 177 -5.66 -9.52 2.24
C TYR A 177 -6.96 -10.29 2.00
N ALA A 178 -7.41 -11.06 2.98
CA ALA A 178 -8.71 -11.73 2.92
C ALA A 178 -9.86 -10.71 2.88
N LEU A 179 -9.79 -9.62 3.66
CA LEU A 179 -10.77 -8.54 3.62
C LEU A 179 -10.76 -7.77 2.29
N LEU A 180 -9.62 -7.70 1.61
CA LEU A 180 -9.47 -7.05 0.30
C LEU A 180 -10.17 -7.82 -0.85
N LEU A 181 -10.35 -9.14 -0.73
CA LEU A 181 -10.87 -9.98 -1.82
C LEU A 181 -12.21 -9.49 -2.39
N PRO A 182 -13.26 -9.20 -1.59
CA PRO A 182 -14.52 -8.67 -2.11
C PRO A 182 -14.36 -7.37 -2.89
N LEU A 183 -13.48 -6.47 -2.43
CA LEU A 183 -13.20 -5.20 -3.11
C LEU A 183 -12.53 -5.45 -4.48
N VAL A 184 -11.54 -6.35 -4.53
CA VAL A 184 -10.87 -6.73 -5.78
C VAL A 184 -11.87 -7.33 -6.77
N VAL A 185 -12.73 -8.25 -6.33
CA VAL A 185 -13.78 -8.84 -7.16
C VAL A 185 -14.72 -7.75 -7.70
N TRP A 186 -15.15 -6.82 -6.86
CA TRP A 186 -15.99 -5.69 -7.28
C TRP A 186 -15.29 -4.83 -8.34
N VAL A 187 -14.02 -4.48 -8.16
CA VAL A 187 -13.24 -3.71 -9.16
C VAL A 187 -13.14 -4.43 -10.49
N LEU A 188 -12.88 -5.74 -10.48
CA LEU A 188 -12.82 -6.55 -11.69
C LEU A 188 -14.16 -6.56 -12.43
N ILE A 189 -15.27 -6.64 -11.70
CA ILE A 189 -16.62 -6.54 -12.27
C ILE A 189 -16.86 -5.17 -12.91
N GLN A 190 -16.55 -4.08 -12.20
CA GLN A 190 -16.70 -2.71 -12.72
C GLN A 190 -15.88 -2.48 -13.99
N ARG A 191 -14.62 -2.95 -14.00
CA ARG A 191 -13.74 -2.88 -15.17
C ARG A 191 -14.33 -3.62 -16.37
N ARG A 192 -14.90 -4.82 -16.16
CA ARG A 192 -15.56 -5.59 -17.22
C ARG A 192 -16.81 -4.87 -17.76
N ARG A 193 -17.62 -4.26 -16.90
CA ARG A 193 -18.81 -3.49 -17.29
C ARG A 193 -18.45 -2.29 -18.16
N LEU A 194 -17.46 -1.50 -17.74
CA LEU A 194 -16.99 -0.33 -18.49
C LEU A 194 -16.41 -0.71 -19.87
N ARG A 195 -15.64 -1.81 -19.94
CA ARG A 195 -15.10 -2.32 -21.22
C ARG A 195 -16.18 -2.82 -22.19
N ARG A 196 -17.26 -3.40 -21.68
CA ARG A 196 -18.38 -3.86 -22.51
C ARG A 196 -19.19 -2.69 -23.06
N ALA A 197 -19.44 -1.66 -22.25
CA ALA A 197 -20.14 -0.44 -22.68
C ALA A 197 -19.35 0.36 -23.73
N ALA A 198 -18.01 0.30 -23.69
CA ALA A 198 -17.15 0.96 -24.66
C ALA A 198 -16.91 0.17 -25.97
N ARG A 199 -17.46 -1.05 -26.11
CA ARG A 199 -17.32 -1.83 -27.34
C ARG A 199 -18.31 -1.26 -28.37
N PRO A 200 -17.86 -0.60 -29.46
CA PRO A 200 -18.78 -0.01 -30.41
C PRO A 200 -19.61 -1.11 -31.06
N THR A 201 -20.92 -0.90 -31.15
CA THR A 201 -21.89 -1.73 -31.87
C THR A 201 -21.56 -1.75 -33.37
N ARG A 202 -20.47 -2.42 -33.77
CA ARG A 202 -20.05 -2.62 -35.17
C ARG A 202 -20.85 -3.70 -35.92
N LEU A 203 -22.04 -4.06 -35.43
CA LEU A 203 -22.86 -5.14 -36.02
C LEU A 203 -24.25 -4.67 -36.50
N ARG A 204 -24.44 -3.36 -36.70
CA ARG A 204 -25.70 -2.81 -37.26
C ARG A 204 -25.51 -1.86 -38.46
N ALA A 205 -24.34 -1.88 -39.10
CA ALA A 205 -24.19 -1.34 -40.46
C ALA A 205 -24.32 -2.53 -41.42
N GLY A 206 -25.56 -2.98 -41.59
CA GLY A 206 -25.92 -3.98 -42.59
C GLY A 206 -25.78 -3.39 -43.99
N SER A 207 -25.15 -4.19 -44.86
CA SER A 207 -25.32 -4.28 -46.31
C SER A 207 -25.14 -3.01 -47.15
N PRO A 208 -24.14 -2.94 -48.04
CA PRO A 208 -24.14 -1.93 -49.10
C PRO A 208 -25.41 -2.11 -49.98
N PRO A 209 -26.05 -1.01 -50.43
CA PRO A 209 -27.23 -1.10 -51.27
C PRO A 209 -26.90 -1.82 -52.60
N PRO A 210 -27.82 -2.63 -53.16
CA PRO A 210 -27.56 -3.32 -54.41
C PRO A 210 -27.28 -2.32 -55.53
N ALA A 211 -26.22 -2.57 -56.30
CA ALA A 211 -25.89 -1.81 -57.48
C ALA A 211 -27.10 -1.82 -58.43
N ARG A 212 -27.59 -0.63 -58.79
CA ARG A 212 -28.65 -0.50 -59.78
C ARG A 212 -28.11 -0.90 -61.17
N PRO A 213 -28.93 -1.58 -62.00
CA PRO A 213 -28.54 -2.03 -63.33
C PRO A 213 -28.27 -0.86 -64.29
#